data_AF-A0A6M8BB92-F1
#
_entry.id   AF-A0A6M8BB92-F1
#
_cell.length_a   1.000
_cell.length_b   1.000
_cell.length_c   1.000
_cell.angle_alpha   90.00
_cell.angle_beta   90.00
_cell.angle_gamma   90.00
#
_symmetry.space_group_name_H-M   'P 1'
#
loop_
_entity.id
_entity.type
_entity.pdbx_description
1 polymer ?
#
loop_
_entity_poly.entity_id
_entity_poly.type
_entity_poly.pdbx_seq_one_letter_code
_entity_poly.pdbx_strand_id
1 'polypeptide(L)'
;MEISPPQLMPAWMAVTAVVILLLAVAGLLWSLLSHRVRDGFISDIPMAPGERRRWMRLIERAAKKYDAGQIDLRVLHLELASALRGFGSERSGEDLTTATVTEIMDMSASTESEDVETRLKRARTAAQPLDANPLGHVGELLAIWEQPSFDRDSDAVAARAIEHARQVVSRW
;
A
#
# COMPACT_ATOMS: atom_id res chain seq x y z
N MET A 1 -62.58 30.90 7.54
CA MET A 1 -61.20 30.46 7.26
C MET A 1 -60.55 30.21 8.61
N GLU A 2 -60.68 29.00 9.14
CA GLU A 2 -60.06 28.64 10.43
C GLU A 2 -58.56 28.47 10.23
N ILE A 3 -57.75 29.23 10.97
CA ILE A 3 -56.31 29.08 10.99
C ILE A 3 -56.01 27.97 12.00
N SER A 4 -55.58 26.81 11.51
CA SER A 4 -55.15 25.71 12.40
C SER A 4 -53.99 26.18 13.27
N PRO A 5 -54.03 26.00 14.60
CA PRO A 5 -52.92 26.39 15.47
C PRO A 5 -51.67 25.58 15.09
N PRO A 6 -50.46 26.16 15.19
CA PRO A 6 -49.22 25.48 14.83
C PRO A 6 -49.10 24.21 15.68
N GLN A 7 -49.13 23.05 15.03
CA GLN A 7 -48.87 21.79 15.70
C GLN A 7 -47.42 21.83 16.18
N LEU A 8 -47.23 22.09 17.48
CA LEU A 8 -45.97 21.86 18.17
C LEU A 8 -45.57 20.43 17.87
N MET A 9 -44.49 20.25 17.10
CA MET A 9 -43.95 18.93 16.80
C MET A 9 -43.83 18.16 18.12
N PRO A 10 -44.35 16.93 18.21
CA PRO A 10 -44.30 16.15 19.43
C PRO A 10 -42.84 16.05 19.91
N ALA A 11 -42.56 16.50 21.13
CA ALA A 11 -41.20 16.58 21.66
C ALA A 11 -40.44 15.23 21.62
N TRP A 12 -41.17 14.11 21.62
CA TRP A 12 -40.59 12.76 21.46
C TRP A 12 -39.92 12.55 20.09
N MET A 13 -40.37 13.19 19.02
CA MET A 13 -39.74 13.09 17.70
C MET A 13 -38.35 13.72 17.69
N ALA A 14 -38.16 14.85 18.39
CA ALA A 14 -36.85 15.47 18.53
C ALA A 14 -35.88 14.55 19.30
N VAL A 15 -36.34 13.91 20.38
CA VAL A 15 -35.55 12.92 21.12
C VAL A 15 -35.15 11.75 20.22
N THR A 16 -36.10 11.25 19.42
CA THR A 16 -35.85 10.11 18.52
C THR A 16 -34.85 10.45 17.42
N ALA A 17 -34.94 11.65 16.83
CA ALA A 17 -34.00 12.13 15.83
C ALA A 17 -32.57 12.26 16.40
N VAL A 18 -32.43 12.75 17.63
CA VAL A 18 -31.14 12.84 18.32
C VAL A 18 -30.55 11.46 18.59
N VAL A 19 -31.36 10.48 19.02
CA VAL A 19 -30.90 9.10 19.24
C VAL A 19 -30.41 8.46 17.94
N ILE A 20 -31.13 8.62 16.83
CA ILE A 20 -30.72 8.11 15.52
C ILE A 20 -29.42 8.78 15.07
N LEU A 21 -29.30 10.10 15.25
CA LEU A 21 -28.09 10.83 14.90
C LEU A 21 -26.89 10.34 15.71
N LEU A 22 -27.04 10.12 17.02
CA LEU A 22 -25.98 9.58 17.87
C LEU A 22 -25.59 8.16 17.46
N LEU A 23 -26.55 7.30 17.11
CA LEU A 23 -26.27 5.96 16.60
C LEU A 23 -25.55 5.99 15.25
N ALA A 24 -25.94 6.92 14.36
CA ALA A 24 -25.27 7.12 13.07
C ALA A 24 -23.84 7.61 13.27
N VAL A 25 -23.62 8.59 14.15
CA VAL A 25 -22.28 9.12 14.47
C VAL A 25 -21.44 8.06 15.17
N ALA A 26 -21.99 7.33 16.13
CA ALA A 26 -21.30 6.22 16.81
C ALA A 26 -20.97 5.09 15.84
N GLY A 27 -21.89 4.75 14.92
CA GLY A 27 -21.66 3.78 13.86
C GLY A 27 -20.60 4.23 12.86
N LEU A 28 -20.59 5.52 12.50
CA LEU A 28 -19.58 6.10 11.61
C LEU A 28 -18.20 6.12 12.30
N LEU A 29 -18.15 6.57 13.56
CA LEU A 29 -16.95 6.53 14.39
C LEU A 29 -16.45 5.10 14.57
N TRP A 30 -17.33 4.15 14.91
CA TRP A 30 -17.01 2.73 15.04
C TRP A 30 -16.54 2.13 13.71
N SER A 31 -17.13 2.50 12.58
CA SER A 31 -16.70 2.05 11.24
C SER A 31 -15.31 2.58 10.92
N LEU A 32 -15.04 3.86 11.19
CA LEU A 32 -13.74 4.48 10.97
C LEU A 32 -12.67 3.92 11.93
N LEU A 33 -13.04 3.61 13.18
CA LEU A 33 -12.14 3.01 14.16
C LEU A 33 -11.95 1.50 13.93
N SER A 34 -12.96 0.78 13.46
CA SER A 34 -12.88 -0.66 13.17
C SER A 34 -12.01 -0.96 11.96
N HIS A 35 -11.92 -0.05 10.99
CA HIS A 35 -10.91 -0.14 9.94
C HIS A 35 -9.48 0.01 10.49
N ARG A 36 -9.28 0.76 11.59
CA ARG A 36 -7.98 0.87 12.29
C ARG A 36 -7.71 -0.23 13.33
N VAL A 37 -8.72 -1.03 13.69
CA VAL A 37 -8.62 -2.10 14.72
C VAL A 37 -8.64 -3.50 14.10
N ARG A 38 -8.80 -3.60 12.77
CA ARG A 38 -8.38 -4.80 12.02
C ARG A 38 -6.87 -4.82 11.75
N ASP A 39 -6.16 -3.77 12.16
CA ASP A 39 -4.71 -3.68 12.16
C ASP A 39 -4.17 -4.42 13.39
N GLY A 40 -3.59 -5.61 13.19
CA GLY A 40 -2.93 -6.32 14.28
C GLY A 40 -2.75 -7.81 14.12
N PHE A 41 -3.28 -8.42 13.05
CA PHE A 41 -2.96 -9.82 12.73
C PHE A 41 -2.63 -9.92 11.23
N ILE A 42 -1.50 -9.33 10.84
CA ILE A 42 -0.73 -9.86 9.70
C ILE A 42 -0.47 -11.31 10.09
N SER A 43 -1.27 -12.20 9.52
CA SER A 43 -1.18 -13.60 9.87
C SER A 43 0.17 -14.09 9.38
N ASP A 44 0.97 -14.65 10.29
CA ASP A 44 2.09 -15.54 10.02
C ASP A 44 1.66 -16.81 9.23
N ILE A 45 0.50 -16.79 8.55
CA ILE A 45 0.11 -17.82 7.61
C ILE A 45 1.05 -17.70 6.40
N PRO A 46 1.94 -18.67 6.16
CA PRO A 46 2.77 -18.66 4.99
C PRO A 46 1.86 -18.68 3.75
N MET A 47 2.05 -17.70 2.86
CA MET A 47 1.32 -17.66 1.59
C MET A 47 1.45 -19.01 0.88
N ALA A 48 0.34 -19.52 0.33
CA ALA A 48 0.35 -20.81 -0.33
C ALA A 48 1.40 -20.81 -1.45
N PRO A 49 2.23 -21.86 -1.60
CA PRO A 49 3.31 -21.88 -2.60
C PRO A 49 2.84 -21.58 -4.04
N GLY A 50 1.57 -21.83 -4.36
CA GLY A 50 0.96 -21.51 -5.65
C GLY A 50 0.80 -20.01 -5.92
N GLU A 51 0.47 -19.22 -4.89
CA GLU A 51 0.24 -17.78 -4.97
C GLU A 51 1.56 -17.03 -5.14
N ARG A 52 2.59 -17.39 -4.35
CA ARG A 52 3.96 -16.86 -4.53
C ARG A 52 4.49 -17.10 -5.95
N ARG A 53 4.24 -18.29 -6.52
CA ARG A 53 4.66 -18.60 -7.90
C ARG A 53 4.01 -17.69 -8.94
N ARG A 54 2.79 -17.18 -8.72
CA ARG A 54 2.13 -16.26 -9.64
C ARG A 54 2.89 -14.94 -9.72
N TRP A 55 3.24 -14.35 -8.58
CA TRP A 55 3.98 -13.09 -8.50
C TRP A 55 5.40 -13.24 -9.04
N MET A 56 6.08 -14.34 -8.73
CA MET A 56 7.37 -14.66 -9.32
C MET A 56 7.31 -14.72 -10.85
N ARG A 57 6.27 -15.36 -11.42
CA ARG A 57 6.07 -15.40 -12.89
C ARG A 57 5.86 -14.01 -13.51
N LEU A 58 5.27 -13.06 -12.79
CA LEU A 58 5.10 -11.69 -13.29
C LEU A 58 6.44 -10.95 -13.37
N ILE A 59 7.26 -11.09 -12.32
CA ILE A 59 8.63 -10.55 -12.29
C ILE A 59 9.47 -11.14 -13.43
N GLU A 60 9.47 -12.48 -13.57
CA GLU A 60 10.23 -13.15 -14.64
C GLU A 60 9.75 -12.77 -16.05
N ARG A 61 8.45 -12.51 -16.22
CA ARG A 61 7.92 -12.04 -17.49
C ARG A 61 8.42 -10.64 -17.83
N ALA A 62 8.45 -9.73 -16.85
CA ALA A 62 8.98 -8.38 -17.03
C ALA A 62 10.48 -8.41 -17.35
N ALA A 63 11.25 -9.20 -16.60
CA ALA A 63 12.67 -9.43 -16.83
C ALA A 63 12.94 -9.94 -18.26
N LYS A 64 12.22 -10.98 -18.70
CA LYS A 64 12.38 -11.55 -20.04
C LYS A 64 12.04 -10.55 -21.15
N LYS A 65 11.03 -9.69 -20.96
CA LYS A 65 10.71 -8.62 -21.94
C LYS A 65 11.85 -7.60 -22.03
N TYR A 66 12.43 -7.22 -20.89
CA TYR A 66 13.57 -6.29 -20.85
C TYR A 66 14.79 -6.90 -21.53
N ASP A 67 15.15 -8.14 -21.20
CA ASP A 67 16.27 -8.86 -21.81
C ASP A 67 16.11 -9.03 -23.34
N ALA A 68 14.86 -9.15 -23.80
CA ALA A 68 14.51 -9.21 -25.22
C ALA A 68 14.46 -7.83 -25.91
N GLY A 69 14.75 -6.74 -25.19
CA GLY A 69 14.67 -5.36 -25.70
C GLY A 69 13.26 -4.90 -26.05
N GLN A 70 12.22 -5.56 -25.53
CA GLN A 70 10.82 -5.24 -25.84
C GLN A 70 10.28 -4.09 -24.99
N ILE A 71 10.90 -3.84 -23.83
CA ILE A 71 10.56 -2.77 -22.91
C ILE A 71 11.83 -2.04 -22.47
N ASP A 72 11.70 -0.74 -22.20
CA ASP A 72 12.78 0.06 -21.61
C ASP A 72 12.86 -0.12 -20.08
N LEU A 73 13.90 0.43 -19.46
CA LEU A 73 14.11 0.34 -18.00
C LEU A 73 12.96 0.95 -17.19
N ARG A 74 12.36 2.03 -17.70
CA ARG A 74 11.24 2.71 -17.05
C ARG A 74 9.99 1.82 -17.05
N VAL A 75 9.70 1.17 -18.18
CA VAL A 75 8.60 0.22 -18.28
C VAL A 75 8.87 -1.01 -17.41
N LEU A 76 10.12 -1.49 -17.32
CA LEU A 76 10.49 -2.54 -16.37
C LEU A 76 10.18 -2.13 -14.92
N HIS A 77 10.60 -0.95 -14.49
CA HIS A 77 10.29 -0.42 -13.16
C HIS A 77 8.78 -0.34 -12.90
N LEU A 78 7.98 0.08 -13.88
CA LEU A 78 6.52 0.13 -13.74
C LEU A 78 5.90 -1.28 -13.61
N GLU A 79 6.36 -2.25 -14.41
CA GLU A 79 5.87 -3.63 -14.31
C GLU A 79 6.27 -4.27 -12.96
N LEU A 80 7.50 -4.03 -12.48
CA LEU A 80 7.95 -4.50 -11.17
C LEU A 80 7.19 -3.81 -10.03
N ALA A 81 6.97 -2.49 -10.12
CA ALA A 81 6.20 -1.73 -9.14
C ALA A 81 4.75 -2.23 -9.05
N SER A 82 4.13 -2.50 -10.20
CA SER A 82 2.78 -3.08 -10.25
C SER A 82 2.74 -4.47 -9.61
N ALA A 83 3.74 -5.32 -9.90
CA ALA A 83 3.83 -6.65 -9.31
C ALA A 83 4.04 -6.61 -7.79
N LEU A 84 4.91 -5.72 -7.29
CA LEU A 84 5.16 -5.57 -5.85
C LEU A 84 3.98 -4.96 -5.10
N ARG A 85 3.30 -3.96 -5.68
CA ARG A 85 2.06 -3.42 -5.09
C ARG A 85 0.99 -4.50 -4.99
N GLY A 86 0.74 -5.25 -6.07
CA GLY A 86 -0.24 -6.33 -6.05
C GLY A 86 0.12 -7.47 -5.08
N PHE A 87 1.39 -7.86 -5.01
CA PHE A 87 1.88 -8.85 -4.05
C PHE A 87 1.73 -8.35 -2.61
N GLY A 88 2.15 -7.12 -2.34
CA GLY A 88 2.04 -6.50 -1.04
C GLY A 88 0.57 -6.36 -0.62
N SER A 89 -0.35 -6.07 -1.55
CA SER A 89 -1.78 -6.03 -1.23
C SER A 89 -2.31 -7.37 -0.75
N GLU A 90 -1.92 -8.46 -1.42
CA GLU A 90 -2.30 -9.81 -1.00
C GLU A 90 -1.65 -10.20 0.34
N ARG A 91 -0.45 -9.69 0.65
CA ARG A 91 0.29 -10.02 1.88
C ARG A 91 -0.12 -9.19 3.10
N SER A 92 -0.40 -7.90 2.93
CA SER A 92 -0.82 -7.00 4.01
C SER A 92 -2.33 -7.05 4.24
N GLY A 93 -3.11 -7.44 3.22
CA GLY A 93 -4.58 -7.34 3.24
C GLY A 93 -5.10 -5.93 2.97
N GLU A 94 -4.22 -4.96 2.70
CA GLU A 94 -4.54 -3.59 2.33
C GLU A 94 -4.35 -3.39 0.82
N ASP A 95 -5.06 -2.45 0.20
CA ASP A 95 -4.85 -2.20 -1.23
C ASP A 95 -3.67 -1.25 -1.50
N LEU A 96 -2.48 -1.80 -1.76
CA LEU A 96 -1.30 -1.04 -2.13
C LEU A 96 -1.28 -0.60 -3.61
N THR A 97 -2.19 -1.07 -4.46
CA THR A 97 -2.18 -0.75 -5.89
C THR A 97 -2.56 0.70 -6.16
N THR A 98 -3.36 1.28 -5.25
CA THR A 98 -3.77 2.69 -5.27
C THR A 98 -3.00 3.54 -4.26
N ALA A 99 -2.24 2.90 -3.35
CA ALA A 99 -1.51 3.59 -2.31
C ALA A 99 -0.26 4.30 -2.87
N THR A 100 -0.05 5.52 -2.37
CA THR A 100 1.18 6.27 -2.57
C THR A 100 2.32 5.63 -1.78
N VAL A 101 3.56 5.91 -2.18
CA VAL A 101 4.75 5.44 -1.44
C VAL A 101 4.71 5.89 0.02
N THR A 102 4.33 7.14 0.30
CA THR A 102 4.25 7.67 1.67
C THR A 102 3.20 6.93 2.49
N GLU A 103 2.04 6.63 1.92
CA GLU A 103 1.00 5.84 2.60
C GLU A 103 1.48 4.41 2.91
N ILE A 104 2.15 3.76 1.97
CA ILE A 104 2.75 2.42 2.19
C ILE A 104 3.78 2.47 3.34
N MET A 105 4.59 3.52 3.38
CA MET A 105 5.58 3.72 4.45
C MET A 105 4.93 4.00 5.81
N ASP A 106 3.84 4.78 5.85
CA ASP A 106 3.06 5.01 7.07
C ASP A 106 2.41 3.72 7.59
N MET A 107 1.88 2.87 6.69
CA MET A 107 1.32 1.56 7.05
C MET A 107 2.40 0.62 7.65
N SER A 108 3.66 0.75 7.21
CA SER A 108 4.79 -0.01 7.78
C SER A 108 5.24 0.46 9.17
N ALA A 109 4.88 1.69 9.57
CA ALA A 109 5.49 2.45 10.66
C ALA A 109 4.98 2.08 12.06
N SER A 110 4.88 0.79 12.39
CA SER A 110 4.39 0.37 13.70
C SER A 110 5.40 0.50 14.85
N THR A 111 6.66 0.93 14.61
CA THR A 111 7.68 0.94 15.67
C THR A 111 8.77 2.03 15.61
N GLU A 112 9.08 2.64 14.47
CA GLU A 112 10.14 3.64 14.36
C GLU A 112 9.59 5.08 14.44
N SER A 113 10.14 5.90 15.33
CA SER A 113 9.82 7.34 15.45
C SER A 113 10.46 8.21 14.36
N GLU A 114 11.08 7.60 13.34
CA GLU A 114 11.75 8.32 12.26
C GLU A 114 10.75 8.74 11.18
N ASP A 115 10.83 10.01 10.80
CA ASP A 115 10.00 10.62 9.76
C ASP A 115 10.14 9.90 8.40
N VAL A 116 9.01 9.67 7.72
CA VAL A 116 8.95 8.91 6.47
C VAL A 116 9.79 9.55 5.36
N GLU A 117 9.78 10.87 5.23
CA GLU A 117 10.57 11.55 4.20
C GLU A 117 12.07 11.35 4.44
N THR A 118 12.49 11.34 5.71
CA THR A 118 13.88 11.07 6.09
C THR A 118 14.30 9.64 5.70
N ARG A 119 13.45 8.64 5.97
CA ARG A 119 13.68 7.24 5.56
C ARG A 119 13.78 7.11 4.05
N LEU A 120 12.81 7.66 3.31
CA LEU A 120 12.80 7.64 1.85
C LEU A 120 14.01 8.35 1.24
N LYS A 121 14.41 9.50 1.78
CA LYS A 121 15.62 10.21 1.35
C LYS A 121 16.86 9.35 1.53
N ARG A 122 16.97 8.61 2.64
CA ARG A 122 18.10 7.71 2.90
C ARG A 122 18.12 6.55 1.89
N ALA A 123 16.99 5.87 1.68
CA ALA A 123 16.87 4.77 0.72
C ALA A 123 17.22 5.22 -0.71
N ARG A 124 16.69 6.37 -1.14
CA ARG A 124 17.01 6.98 -2.45
C ARG A 124 18.49 7.32 -2.57
N THR A 125 19.10 7.91 -1.54
CA THR A 125 20.53 8.25 -1.55
C THR A 125 21.40 7.01 -1.62
N ALA A 126 21.01 5.94 -0.93
CA ALA A 126 21.72 4.66 -0.95
C ALA A 126 21.43 3.84 -2.22
N ALA A 127 20.41 4.23 -3.00
CA ALA A 127 19.88 3.47 -4.14
C ALA A 127 19.54 2.00 -3.79
N GLN A 128 19.15 1.76 -2.53
CA GLN A 128 18.78 0.44 -2.03
C GLN A 128 17.78 0.57 -0.88
N PRO A 129 16.85 -0.39 -0.74
CA PRO A 129 15.99 -0.46 0.43
C PRO A 129 16.81 -0.86 1.67
N LEU A 130 16.48 -0.24 2.80
CA LEU A 130 17.16 -0.36 4.08
C LEU A 130 16.24 -0.91 5.18
N ASP A 131 14.93 -0.80 5.00
CA ASP A 131 13.96 -1.25 5.98
C ASP A 131 13.97 -2.77 6.15
N ALA A 132 13.88 -3.19 7.41
CA ALA A 132 13.75 -4.58 7.83
C ALA A 132 12.28 -5.05 7.81
N ASN A 133 11.31 -4.14 8.00
CA ASN A 133 9.90 -4.43 7.81
C ASN A 133 9.65 -4.67 6.31
N PRO A 134 9.05 -5.81 5.92
CA PRO A 134 8.87 -6.13 4.52
C PRO A 134 7.93 -5.16 3.77
N LEU A 135 6.94 -4.57 4.44
CA LEU A 135 6.06 -3.56 3.83
C LEU A 135 6.80 -2.23 3.61
N GLY A 136 7.63 -1.82 4.58
CA GLY A 136 8.49 -0.65 4.44
C GLY A 136 9.57 -0.84 3.37
N HIS A 137 10.13 -2.05 3.27
CA HIS A 137 11.07 -2.43 2.22
C HIS A 137 10.47 -2.29 0.82
N VAL A 138 9.20 -2.67 0.65
CA VAL A 138 8.45 -2.46 -0.61
C VAL A 138 8.25 -0.97 -0.88
N GLY A 139 7.85 -0.19 0.13
CA GLY A 139 7.70 1.26 -0.01
C GLY A 139 8.98 1.94 -0.48
N GLU A 140 10.12 1.60 0.12
CA GLU A 140 11.43 2.13 -0.28
C GLU A 140 11.84 1.73 -1.70
N LEU A 141 11.59 0.47 -2.12
CA LEU A 141 11.87 0.04 -3.50
C LEU A 141 11.06 0.81 -4.53
N LEU A 142 9.76 1.01 -4.27
CA LEU A 142 8.90 1.80 -5.12
C LEU A 142 9.39 3.25 -5.22
N ALA A 143 9.86 3.81 -4.11
CA ALA A 143 10.42 5.17 -4.07
C ALA A 143 11.70 5.34 -4.89
N ILE A 144 12.54 4.29 -4.95
CA ILE A 144 13.76 4.29 -5.77
C ILE A 144 13.39 4.23 -7.26
N TRP A 145 12.41 3.41 -7.62
CA TRP A 145 11.99 3.21 -9.02
C TRP A 145 11.20 4.37 -9.62
N GLU A 146 10.56 5.20 -8.78
CA GLU A 146 9.87 6.42 -9.23
C GLU A 146 10.86 7.51 -9.72
N GLN A 147 12.15 7.39 -9.39
CA GLN A 147 13.14 8.34 -9.89
C GLN A 147 13.44 8.11 -11.38
N PRO A 148 13.57 9.17 -12.19
CA PRO A 148 13.98 9.02 -13.58
C PRO A 148 15.42 8.48 -13.64
N SER A 149 15.58 7.28 -14.20
CA SER A 149 16.90 6.70 -14.45
C SER A 149 17.49 7.31 -15.72
N PHE A 150 18.37 8.31 -15.57
CA PHE A 150 19.16 8.86 -16.68
C PHE A 150 20.52 8.15 -16.83
N ASP A 151 20.68 6.99 -16.21
CA ASP A 151 21.96 6.30 -16.13
C ASP A 151 22.38 5.67 -17.46
N ARG A 152 23.69 5.74 -17.69
CA ARG A 152 24.36 5.17 -18.86
C ARG A 152 24.51 3.64 -18.78
N ASP A 153 24.27 3.06 -17.59
CA ASP A 153 24.40 1.63 -17.29
C ASP A 153 23.04 1.03 -16.87
N SER A 154 22.07 1.08 -17.80
CA SER A 154 20.69 0.65 -17.56
C SER A 154 20.56 -0.82 -17.21
N ASP A 155 21.46 -1.67 -17.71
CA ASP A 155 21.38 -3.12 -17.55
C ASP A 155 21.77 -3.55 -16.13
N ALA A 156 22.80 -2.93 -15.55
CA ALA A 156 23.17 -3.17 -14.16
C ALA A 156 22.10 -2.68 -13.16
N VAL A 157 21.37 -1.62 -13.52
CA VAL A 157 20.22 -1.13 -12.74
C VAL A 157 19.03 -2.08 -12.87
N ALA A 158 18.70 -2.52 -14.10
CA ALA A 158 17.63 -3.48 -14.36
C ALA A 158 17.86 -4.78 -13.58
N ALA A 159 19.06 -5.35 -13.65
CA ALA A 159 19.41 -6.59 -12.95
C ALA A 159 19.20 -6.47 -11.43
N ARG A 160 19.62 -5.35 -10.83
CA ARG A 160 19.41 -5.08 -9.40
C ARG A 160 17.93 -4.93 -9.05
N ALA A 161 17.16 -4.19 -9.85
CA ALA A 161 15.73 -4.04 -9.62
C ALA A 161 14.98 -5.38 -9.66
N ILE A 162 15.29 -6.23 -10.63
CA ILE A 162 14.73 -7.57 -10.76
C ILE A 162 15.11 -8.43 -9.54
N GLU A 163 16.37 -8.40 -9.12
CA GLU A 163 16.84 -9.16 -7.96
C GLU A 163 16.15 -8.72 -6.66
N HIS A 164 16.03 -7.42 -6.41
CA HIS A 164 15.29 -6.92 -5.26
C HIS A 164 13.82 -7.36 -5.28
N ALA A 165 13.15 -7.30 -6.44
CA ALA A 165 11.78 -7.77 -6.57
C ALA A 165 11.65 -9.27 -6.26
N ARG A 166 12.58 -10.11 -6.75
CA ARG A 166 12.63 -11.55 -6.44
C ARG A 166 12.81 -11.78 -4.94
N GLN A 167 13.73 -11.05 -4.31
CA GLN A 167 14.02 -11.18 -2.88
C GLN A 167 12.78 -10.89 -2.04
N VAL A 168 12.06 -9.80 -2.32
CA VAL A 168 10.80 -9.46 -1.63
C VAL A 168 9.80 -10.61 -1.72
N VAL A 169 9.50 -11.09 -2.92
CA VAL A 169 8.51 -12.18 -3.12
C VAL A 169 8.96 -13.50 -2.51
N SER A 170 10.27 -13.73 -2.41
CA SER A 170 10.83 -14.96 -1.84
C SER A 170 10.85 -14.97 -0.31
N ARG A 171 11.15 -13.83 0.32
CA ARG A 171 11.35 -13.70 1.77
C ARG A 171 10.06 -13.37 2.51
N TRP A 172 9.22 -12.53 1.91
CA TRP A 172 7.89 -12.23 2.43
C TRP A 172 6.92 -13.35 2.04
#